data_AF-A0A816FC39-F1
#
_entry.id   AF-A0A816FC39-F1
#
_cell.length_a   1.000
_cell.length_b   1.000
_cell.length_c   1.000
_cell.angle_alpha   90.00
_cell.angle_beta   90.00
_cell.angle_gamma   90.00
#
_symmetry.space_group_name_H-M   'P 1'
#
loop_
_entity.id
_entity.type
_entity.pdbx_description
1 polymer ?
#
loop_
_entity_poly.entity_id
_entity_poly.type
_entity_poly.pdbx_seq_one_letter_code
_entity_poly.pdbx_strand_id
1 'polypeptide(L)'
;MPFLIFTLLIASSLFVCTNAQNTCEPRSGQKDTSLLLASLRQQMQNEGIGVYVIFADDEHGSEYTQPYDKRRDWITGFRGSAGTAVVTLNKAALWTDSRYFTQAEEQLDCANWLLMKDKNPGVPTLIDWLVSEASQATLPPGTTTVFTSTSWWSSASSALKAIGKELRPVDDLVGRIWPANERPVESQNPIVKHDLRYAGEDVRQKLNRVTTEIKRLGATATVISALDEVAWLFNLRGSDIPYNAFFKSYAIVYVDYEESIPELFVNLAQLDPSNRPDFVRVSNISKFLPRLSTIASDSSVGKIWISPRVSQAIYSSIPESKIRMPLANSPVQRVKAKKNAQERKGMQDCQVRDAVVRMKHLGWIEQQLNEGKSINETQSSDQLLVYQQQQDLFQFPSFAAISAAGDRAAVVHYRAEPETAKFITK
;
A
#
# COMPACT_ATOMS: atom_id res chain seq x y z
N MET A 1 -37.26 32.33 39.69
CA MET A 1 -36.17 31.86 38.80
C MET A 1 -36.26 30.34 38.66
N PRO A 2 -36.82 29.82 37.56
CA PRO A 2 -36.63 28.43 37.18
C PRO A 2 -35.75 28.32 35.93
N PHE A 3 -34.85 27.35 35.96
CA PHE A 3 -33.92 26.98 34.90
C PHE A 3 -34.68 26.48 33.66
N LEU A 4 -34.41 27.08 32.49
CA LEU A 4 -34.79 26.51 31.20
C LEU A 4 -33.84 25.34 30.88
N ILE A 5 -34.41 24.14 30.80
CA ILE A 5 -33.78 22.98 30.19
C ILE A 5 -33.95 23.13 28.67
N PHE A 6 -32.85 23.43 27.97
CA PHE A 6 -32.82 23.34 26.51
C PHE A 6 -32.58 21.88 26.12
N THR A 7 -33.66 21.18 25.79
CA THR A 7 -33.61 19.88 25.11
C THR A 7 -33.22 20.14 23.65
N LEU A 8 -31.95 19.94 23.30
CA LEU A 8 -31.51 19.94 21.90
C LEU A 8 -32.03 18.65 21.25
N LEU A 9 -33.20 18.72 20.63
CA LEU A 9 -33.60 17.81 19.56
C LEU A 9 -32.67 18.09 18.37
N ILE A 10 -31.59 17.31 18.25
CA ILE A 10 -30.81 17.25 17.02
C ILE A 10 -31.69 16.56 15.99
N ALA A 11 -32.44 17.37 15.24
CA ALA A 11 -33.11 16.96 14.03
C ALA A 11 -32.05 16.40 13.07
N SER A 12 -32.16 15.11 12.81
CA SER A 12 -31.47 14.36 11.76
C SER A 12 -31.88 14.90 10.39
N SER A 13 -31.17 15.93 9.92
CA SER A 13 -31.34 16.47 8.57
C SER A 13 -30.16 17.36 8.20
N LEU A 14 -29.00 16.76 7.88
CA LEU A 14 -27.89 17.41 7.16
C LEU A 14 -26.92 16.35 6.61
N PHE A 15 -27.41 15.41 5.80
CA PHE A 15 -26.59 14.70 4.82
C PHE A 15 -27.43 14.49 3.58
N VAL A 16 -27.49 15.55 2.80
CA VAL A 16 -28.11 15.53 1.49
C VAL A 16 -27.06 16.12 0.55
N CYS A 17 -26.19 15.27 0.01
CA CYS A 17 -25.63 15.52 -1.31
C CYS A 17 -26.78 15.33 -2.32
N THR A 18 -27.74 16.26 -2.33
CA THR A 18 -28.73 16.34 -3.39
C THR A 18 -28.04 16.94 -4.58
N ASN A 19 -27.97 16.15 -5.65
CA ASN A 19 -27.88 16.62 -7.03
C ASN A 19 -26.88 17.76 -7.24
N ALA A 20 -25.58 17.46 -7.15
CA ALA A 20 -24.78 17.91 -8.27
C ALA A 20 -25.22 17.04 -9.44
N GLN A 21 -26.04 17.60 -10.33
CA GLN A 21 -25.97 17.22 -11.73
C GLN A 21 -24.52 17.48 -12.14
N ASN A 22 -23.64 16.50 -11.89
CA ASN A 22 -22.36 16.44 -12.54
C ASN A 22 -22.71 16.16 -14.00
N THR A 23 -22.94 17.22 -14.77
CA THR A 23 -22.74 17.21 -16.22
C THR A 23 -21.24 17.04 -16.44
N CYS A 24 -20.71 15.89 -16.04
CA CYS A 24 -19.35 15.54 -16.34
C CYS A 24 -19.41 14.87 -17.71
N GLU A 25 -18.97 15.61 -18.72
CA GLU A 25 -18.76 15.03 -20.04
C GLU A 25 -17.56 14.06 -19.95
N PRO A 26 -17.71 12.82 -20.44
CA PRO A 26 -16.62 11.86 -20.48
C PRO A 26 -15.41 12.47 -21.18
N ARG A 27 -14.25 12.45 -20.52
CA ARG A 27 -13.00 12.95 -21.14
C ARG A 27 -12.39 11.85 -21.99
N SER A 28 -11.79 12.25 -23.11
CA SER A 28 -11.02 11.33 -23.97
C SER A 28 -9.94 10.61 -23.15
N GLY A 29 -9.88 9.27 -23.23
CA GLY A 29 -8.90 8.44 -22.52
C GLY A 29 -9.35 7.89 -21.16
N GLN A 30 -10.56 8.19 -20.69
CA GLN A 30 -11.13 7.56 -19.51
C GLN A 30 -11.51 6.10 -19.78
N LYS A 31 -11.26 5.22 -18.81
CA LYS A 31 -11.66 3.81 -18.88
C LYS A 31 -13.16 3.70 -18.62
N ASP A 32 -13.95 3.24 -19.59
CA ASP A 32 -15.35 2.88 -19.34
C ASP A 32 -15.39 1.70 -18.36
N THR A 33 -16.02 1.93 -17.19
CA THR A 33 -16.09 0.93 -16.11
C THR A 33 -17.47 0.30 -15.97
N SER A 34 -18.42 0.61 -16.87
CA SER A 34 -19.83 0.21 -16.76
C SER A 34 -20.00 -1.31 -16.65
N LEU A 35 -19.39 -2.08 -17.56
CA LEU A 35 -19.47 -3.54 -17.57
C LEU A 35 -18.71 -4.18 -16.40
N LEU A 36 -17.63 -3.56 -15.95
CA LEU A 36 -16.84 -4.04 -14.80
C LEU A 36 -17.63 -3.88 -13.50
N LEU A 37 -18.28 -2.73 -13.30
CA LEU A 37 -19.16 -2.49 -12.16
C LEU A 37 -20.38 -3.40 -12.16
N ALA A 38 -20.99 -3.65 -13.33
CA ALA A 38 -22.08 -4.62 -13.45
C ALA A 38 -21.64 -6.02 -13.02
N SER A 39 -20.48 -6.48 -13.50
CA SER A 39 -19.91 -7.78 -13.15
C SER A 39 -19.55 -7.88 -11.67
N LEU A 40 -18.97 -6.82 -11.09
CA LEU A 40 -18.65 -6.76 -9.66
C LEU A 40 -19.91 -6.81 -8.80
N ARG A 41 -20.95 -6.05 -9.15
CA ARG A 41 -22.23 -6.05 -8.42
C ARG A 41 -22.90 -7.42 -8.46
N GLN A 42 -22.78 -8.17 -9.56
CA GLN A 42 -23.23 -9.56 -9.60
C GLN A 42 -22.47 -10.44 -8.61
N GLN A 43 -21.14 -10.30 -8.51
CA GLN A 43 -20.36 -11.03 -7.51
C GLN A 43 -20.75 -10.62 -6.07
N MET A 44 -20.98 -9.33 -5.82
CA MET A 44 -21.44 -8.84 -4.52
C MET A 44 -22.78 -9.48 -4.11
N GLN A 45 -23.74 -9.58 -5.04
CA GLN A 45 -25.02 -10.24 -4.80
C GLN A 45 -24.84 -11.74 -4.51
N ASN A 46 -23.98 -12.43 -5.25
CA ASN A 46 -23.67 -13.84 -5.03
C ASN A 46 -23.05 -14.10 -3.65
N GLU A 47 -22.21 -13.17 -3.16
CA GLU A 47 -21.61 -13.19 -1.82
C GLU A 47 -22.53 -12.64 -0.72
N GLY A 48 -23.72 -12.15 -1.09
CA GLY A 48 -24.69 -11.61 -0.14
C GLY A 48 -24.24 -10.32 0.55
N ILE A 49 -23.47 -9.46 -0.12
CA ILE A 49 -23.05 -8.14 0.39
C ILE A 49 -23.65 -6.99 -0.44
N GLY A 50 -23.97 -5.89 0.23
CA GLY A 50 -24.58 -4.70 -0.38
C GLY A 50 -23.60 -3.56 -0.66
N VAL A 51 -22.45 -3.58 0.02
CA VAL A 51 -21.38 -2.59 -0.10
C VAL A 51 -20.05 -3.32 -0.07
N TYR A 52 -19.16 -3.01 -1.01
CA TYR A 52 -17.84 -3.63 -1.11
C TYR A 52 -16.75 -2.55 -1.10
N VAL A 53 -15.79 -2.67 -0.19
CA VAL A 53 -14.66 -1.76 -0.05
C VAL A 53 -13.42 -2.37 -0.70
N ILE A 54 -12.75 -1.60 -1.56
CA ILE A 54 -11.62 -2.01 -2.38
C ILE A 54 -10.44 -1.08 -2.09
N PHE A 55 -9.42 -1.61 -1.43
CA PHE A 55 -8.20 -0.89 -1.11
C PHE A 55 -7.20 -0.92 -2.28
N ALA A 56 -6.25 0.03 -2.26
CA ALA A 56 -5.11 0.04 -3.16
C ALA A 56 -4.02 -0.97 -2.76
N ASP A 57 -4.02 -1.34 -1.48
CA ASP A 57 -2.97 -2.07 -0.80
C ASP A 57 -2.94 -3.55 -1.23
N ASP A 58 -1.79 -4.18 -1.02
CA ASP A 58 -1.61 -5.63 -1.12
C ASP A 58 -1.73 -6.29 0.27
N GLU A 59 -1.44 -7.59 0.35
CA GLU A 59 -1.50 -8.36 1.61
C GLU A 59 -0.47 -7.92 2.67
N HIS A 60 0.48 -7.07 2.27
CA HIS A 60 1.57 -6.55 3.10
C HIS A 60 1.35 -5.09 3.53
N GLY A 61 0.30 -4.43 3.03
CA GLY A 61 0.03 -3.01 3.28
C GLY A 61 1.01 -2.09 2.55
N SER A 62 1.48 -2.47 1.37
CA SER A 62 2.46 -1.72 0.58
C SER A 62 1.86 -0.43 -0.01
N GLU A 63 2.61 0.68 0.02
CA GLU A 63 2.20 1.94 -0.64
C GLU A 63 2.21 1.83 -2.17
N TYR A 64 3.23 1.16 -2.72
CA TYR A 64 3.28 0.75 -4.11
C TYR A 64 3.04 -0.75 -4.17
N THR A 65 2.15 -1.16 -5.07
CA THR A 65 1.84 -2.57 -5.30
C THR A 65 2.36 -3.01 -6.67
N GLN A 66 2.65 -4.31 -6.80
CA GLN A 66 2.95 -4.89 -8.10
C GLN A 66 1.72 -4.80 -9.03
N PRO A 67 1.90 -4.76 -10.36
CA PRO A 67 0.78 -4.69 -11.31
C PRO A 67 -0.31 -5.75 -11.09
N TYR A 68 0.05 -6.97 -10.69
CA TYR A 68 -0.89 -8.06 -10.37
C TYR A 68 -1.88 -7.71 -9.25
N ASP A 69 -1.49 -6.83 -8.32
CA ASP A 69 -2.28 -6.45 -7.14
C ASP A 69 -3.08 -5.15 -7.31
N LYS A 70 -2.96 -4.49 -8.47
CA LYS A 70 -3.60 -3.20 -8.79
C LYS A 70 -5.11 -3.30 -9.08
N ARG A 71 -5.86 -3.93 -8.17
CA ARG A 71 -7.32 -4.14 -8.26
C ARG A 71 -8.09 -2.85 -8.37
N ARG A 72 -7.79 -1.89 -7.49
CA ARG A 72 -8.43 -0.57 -7.45
C ARG A 72 -8.16 0.23 -8.73
N ASP A 73 -6.93 0.20 -9.23
CA ASP A 73 -6.57 0.79 -10.53
C ASP A 73 -7.41 0.16 -11.64
N TRP A 74 -7.40 -1.17 -11.75
CA TRP A 74 -8.13 -1.86 -12.81
C TRP A 74 -9.66 -1.64 -12.75
N ILE A 75 -10.29 -1.69 -11.57
CA ILE A 75 -11.76 -1.52 -11.47
C ILE A 75 -12.22 -0.07 -11.67
N THR A 76 -11.36 0.93 -11.42
CA THR A 76 -11.73 2.36 -11.47
C THR A 76 -11.14 3.14 -12.65
N GLY A 77 -10.01 2.68 -13.21
CA GLY A 77 -9.16 3.45 -14.13
C GLY A 77 -8.23 4.46 -13.44
N PHE A 78 -8.32 4.64 -12.12
CA PHE A 78 -7.53 5.62 -11.38
C PHE A 78 -6.18 5.04 -10.91
N ARG A 79 -5.09 5.59 -11.47
CA ARG A 79 -3.72 5.10 -11.37
C ARG A 79 -2.88 5.71 -10.23
N GLY A 80 -3.46 6.55 -9.37
CA GLY A 80 -2.74 7.16 -8.24
C GLY A 80 -2.30 6.13 -7.20
N SER A 81 -1.22 6.39 -6.45
CA SER A 81 -0.76 5.41 -5.43
C SER A 81 -1.73 5.29 -4.25
N ALA A 82 -2.44 6.36 -3.89
CA ALA A 82 -3.37 6.37 -2.76
C ALA A 82 -4.82 6.51 -3.22
N GLY A 83 -5.70 5.67 -2.67
CA GLY A 83 -7.14 5.81 -2.81
C GLY A 83 -7.89 4.54 -2.49
N THR A 84 -9.11 4.68 -1.98
CA THR A 84 -9.99 3.56 -1.64
C THR A 84 -11.30 3.71 -2.40
N ALA A 85 -11.68 2.66 -3.13
CA ALA A 85 -12.94 2.59 -3.84
C ALA A 85 -13.99 1.91 -2.95
N VAL A 86 -15.23 2.38 -3.04
CA VAL A 86 -16.39 1.71 -2.44
C VAL A 86 -17.47 1.58 -3.49
N VAL A 87 -17.96 0.36 -3.67
CA VAL A 87 -19.03 0.04 -4.62
C VAL A 87 -20.24 -0.43 -3.84
N THR A 88 -21.39 0.15 -4.11
CA THR A 88 -22.69 -0.37 -3.67
C THR A 88 -23.39 -1.01 -4.88
N LEU A 89 -24.57 -1.59 -4.65
CA LEU A 89 -25.39 -2.10 -5.74
C LEU A 89 -25.84 -1.03 -6.76
N ASN A 90 -25.75 0.26 -6.42
CA ASN A 90 -26.22 1.36 -7.28
C ASN A 90 -25.28 2.56 -7.40
N LYS A 91 -24.25 2.68 -6.56
CA LYS A 91 -23.27 3.78 -6.57
C LYS A 91 -21.85 3.20 -6.63
N ALA A 92 -20.90 4.01 -7.08
CA ALA A 92 -19.48 3.75 -6.90
C ALA A 92 -18.80 5.08 -6.55
N ALA A 93 -17.91 5.05 -5.56
CA ALA A 93 -17.22 6.24 -5.07
C ALA A 93 -15.75 5.92 -4.80
N LEU A 94 -14.87 6.91 -4.99
CA LEU A 94 -13.44 6.78 -4.74
C LEU A 94 -12.94 7.92 -3.87
N TRP A 95 -12.37 7.58 -2.71
CA TRP A 95 -11.64 8.51 -1.86
C TRP A 95 -10.19 8.53 -2.28
N THR A 96 -9.64 9.73 -2.44
CA THR A 96 -8.20 9.94 -2.56
C THR A 96 -7.83 11.26 -1.89
N ASP A 97 -6.55 11.50 -1.68
CA ASP A 97 -6.05 12.71 -1.02
C ASP A 97 -5.69 13.82 -2.03
N SER A 98 -5.34 15.00 -1.52
CA SER A 98 -5.14 16.22 -2.32
C SER A 98 -4.03 16.13 -3.37
N ARG A 99 -3.10 15.16 -3.25
CA ARG A 99 -2.07 14.92 -4.27
C ARG A 99 -2.67 14.45 -5.60
N TYR A 100 -3.87 13.90 -5.56
CA TYR A 100 -4.48 13.16 -6.66
C TYR A 100 -5.83 13.69 -7.14
N PHE A 101 -6.34 14.80 -6.60
CA PHE A 101 -7.67 15.32 -7.00
C PHE A 101 -7.78 15.57 -8.50
N THR A 102 -6.84 16.33 -9.09
CA THR A 102 -6.84 16.62 -10.53
C THR A 102 -6.67 15.34 -11.36
N GLN A 103 -5.78 14.44 -10.94
CA GLN A 103 -5.57 13.16 -11.61
C GLN A 103 -6.85 12.31 -11.59
N ALA A 104 -7.56 12.25 -10.47
CA ALA A 104 -8.79 11.48 -10.34
C ALA A 104 -9.93 12.08 -11.19
N GLU A 105 -10.04 13.41 -11.27
CA GLU A 105 -11.00 14.07 -12.19
C GLU A 105 -10.70 13.77 -13.66
N GLU A 106 -9.43 13.63 -14.03
CA GLU A 106 -9.04 13.28 -15.39
C GLU A 106 -9.25 11.80 -15.71
N GLN A 107 -8.96 10.90 -14.77
CA GLN A 107 -8.91 9.44 -15.03
C GLN A 107 -10.20 8.69 -14.72
N LEU A 108 -11.01 9.14 -13.76
CA LEU A 108 -12.23 8.44 -13.40
C LEU A 108 -13.32 8.68 -14.44
N ASP A 109 -13.96 7.59 -14.84
CA ASP A 109 -15.25 7.61 -15.52
C ASP A 109 -16.31 8.21 -14.59
N CYS A 110 -16.59 9.48 -14.79
CA CYS A 110 -17.46 10.27 -13.94
C CYS A 110 -18.96 9.95 -14.12
N ALA A 111 -19.34 9.17 -15.13
CA ALA A 111 -20.70 8.66 -15.24
C ALA A 111 -20.95 7.56 -14.19
N ASN A 112 -19.91 6.84 -13.81
CA ASN A 112 -19.98 5.72 -12.88
C ASN A 112 -19.42 6.02 -11.48
N TRP A 113 -18.40 6.87 -11.38
CA TRP A 113 -17.64 7.09 -10.14
C TRP A 113 -17.84 8.49 -9.56
N LEU A 114 -18.17 8.54 -8.27
CA LEU A 114 -18.13 9.74 -7.45
C LEU A 114 -16.73 9.94 -6.88
N LEU A 115 -16.06 11.03 -7.26
CA LEU A 115 -14.80 11.42 -6.63
C LEU A 115 -15.06 12.06 -5.26
N MET A 116 -14.54 11.43 -4.23
CA MET A 116 -14.58 11.90 -2.84
C MET A 116 -13.22 12.49 -2.49
N LYS A 117 -13.13 13.82 -2.48
CA LYS A 117 -11.90 14.55 -2.16
C LYS A 117 -11.65 14.50 -0.66
N ASP A 118 -10.85 13.54 -0.20
CA ASP A 118 -10.69 13.24 1.23
C ASP A 118 -10.24 14.48 2.02
N LYS A 119 -10.80 14.64 3.22
CA LYS A 119 -10.59 15.77 4.14
C LYS A 119 -11.08 17.14 3.66
N ASN A 120 -11.67 17.27 2.47
CA ASN A 120 -12.33 18.52 2.09
C ASN A 120 -13.59 18.75 2.95
N PRO A 121 -13.90 20.00 3.33
CA PRO A 121 -15.13 20.32 4.05
C PRO A 121 -16.38 19.79 3.33
N GLY A 122 -17.27 19.14 4.07
CA GLY A 122 -18.52 18.58 3.54
C GLY A 122 -18.39 17.21 2.88
N VAL A 123 -17.17 16.69 2.66
CA VAL A 123 -16.97 15.32 2.19
C VAL A 123 -16.96 14.38 3.40
N PRO A 124 -17.85 13.36 3.45
CA PRO A 124 -17.84 12.39 4.54
C PRO A 124 -16.55 11.57 4.53
N THR A 125 -16.10 11.13 5.70
CA THR A 125 -15.01 10.14 5.73
C THR A 125 -15.47 8.84 5.09
N LEU A 126 -14.51 8.02 4.64
CA LEU A 126 -14.79 6.70 4.07
C LEU A 126 -15.69 5.85 5.00
N ILE A 127 -15.41 5.87 6.32
CA ILE A 127 -16.18 5.09 7.31
C ILE A 127 -17.57 5.68 7.50
N ASP A 128 -17.71 7.01 7.58
CA ASP A 128 -19.04 7.65 7.71
C ASP A 128 -19.93 7.35 6.50
N TRP A 129 -19.36 7.39 5.30
CA TRP A 129 -20.10 7.04 4.08
C TRP A 129 -20.44 5.56 4.02
N LEU A 130 -19.50 4.68 4.39
CA LEU A 130 -19.76 3.24 4.52
C LEU A 130 -20.93 2.96 5.48
N VAL A 131 -20.95 3.60 6.65
CA VAL A 131 -22.03 3.47 7.64
C VAL A 131 -23.35 4.00 7.07
N SER A 132 -23.32 5.15 6.39
CA SER A 132 -24.51 5.73 5.75
C SER A 132 -25.12 4.78 4.70
N GLU A 133 -24.32 4.26 3.78
CA GLU A 133 -24.81 3.33 2.74
C GLU A 133 -25.22 1.98 3.34
N ALA A 134 -24.47 1.46 4.32
CA ALA A 134 -24.80 0.21 5.02
C ALA A 134 -26.11 0.29 5.82
N SER A 135 -26.45 1.47 6.35
CA SER A 135 -27.72 1.69 7.07
C SER A 135 -28.94 1.55 6.15
N GLN A 136 -28.80 1.90 4.88
CA GLN A 136 -29.85 1.83 3.87
C GLN A 136 -29.87 0.50 3.11
N ALA A 137 -28.73 -0.21 3.09
CA ALA A 137 -28.61 -1.49 2.41
C ALA A 137 -29.30 -2.64 3.16
N THR A 138 -30.02 -3.48 2.42
CA THR A 138 -30.58 -4.74 2.94
C THR A 138 -29.47 -5.73 3.27
N LEU A 139 -28.49 -5.87 2.37
CA LEU A 139 -27.33 -6.75 2.55
C LEU A 139 -26.21 -6.04 3.34
N PRO A 140 -25.44 -6.77 4.15
CA PRO A 140 -24.35 -6.19 4.94
C PRO A 140 -23.20 -5.67 4.04
N PRO A 141 -22.37 -4.74 4.55
CA PRO A 141 -21.12 -4.38 3.89
C PRO A 141 -20.09 -5.52 4.02
N GLY A 142 -19.13 -5.59 3.10
CA GLY A 142 -18.02 -6.55 3.15
C GLY A 142 -16.74 -6.04 2.51
N THR A 143 -15.62 -6.67 2.87
CA THR A 143 -14.31 -6.45 2.24
C THR A 143 -13.37 -7.63 2.48
N THR A 144 -12.25 -7.66 1.77
CA THR A 144 -11.27 -8.74 1.84
C THR A 144 -10.33 -8.57 3.03
N THR A 145 -10.29 -9.56 3.92
CA THR A 145 -9.48 -9.51 5.15
C THR A 145 -7.98 -9.48 4.90
N VAL A 146 -7.53 -10.06 3.77
CA VAL A 146 -6.13 -10.14 3.39
C VAL A 146 -5.56 -8.78 2.97
N PHE A 147 -6.37 -7.90 2.36
CA PHE A 147 -5.93 -6.58 1.86
C PHE A 147 -6.38 -5.42 2.75
N THR A 148 -6.97 -5.73 3.91
CA THR A 148 -7.51 -4.72 4.82
C THR A 148 -6.67 -4.65 6.08
N SER A 149 -6.14 -3.48 6.41
CA SER A 149 -5.43 -3.29 7.68
C SER A 149 -6.36 -3.53 8.87
N THR A 150 -5.84 -4.17 9.93
CA THR A 150 -6.63 -4.44 11.13
C THR A 150 -7.09 -3.16 11.84
N SER A 151 -6.30 -2.07 11.80
CA SER A 151 -6.72 -0.78 12.35
C SER A 151 -7.95 -0.20 11.65
N TRP A 152 -8.01 -0.31 10.32
CA TRP A 152 -9.18 0.15 9.57
C TRP A 152 -10.37 -0.77 9.84
N TRP A 153 -10.15 -2.09 9.78
CA TRP A 153 -11.20 -3.09 10.03
C TRP A 153 -11.87 -2.88 11.39
N SER A 154 -11.07 -2.70 12.45
CA SER A 154 -11.57 -2.45 13.81
C SER A 154 -12.40 -1.17 13.85
N SER A 155 -11.93 -0.09 13.23
CA SER A 155 -12.64 1.19 13.23
C SER A 155 -13.98 1.09 12.49
N ALA A 156 -13.98 0.47 11.31
CA ALA A 156 -15.18 0.25 10.50
C ALA A 156 -16.18 -0.68 11.21
N SER A 157 -15.70 -1.77 11.81
CA SER A 157 -16.54 -2.72 12.56
C SER A 157 -17.18 -2.08 13.79
N SER A 158 -16.43 -1.26 14.55
CA SER A 158 -16.99 -0.51 15.67
C SER A 158 -18.10 0.46 15.23
N ALA A 159 -17.87 1.20 14.14
CA ALA A 159 -18.85 2.15 13.60
C ALA A 159 -20.11 1.44 13.05
N LEU A 160 -19.95 0.33 12.33
CA LEU A 160 -21.07 -0.47 11.82
C LEU A 160 -21.87 -1.14 12.94
N LYS A 161 -21.20 -1.60 13.99
CA LYS A 161 -21.88 -2.19 15.16
C LYS A 161 -22.81 -1.19 15.84
N ALA A 162 -22.46 0.09 15.86
CA ALA A 162 -23.30 1.15 16.43
C ALA A 162 -24.66 1.30 15.71
N ILE A 163 -24.76 0.85 14.46
CA ILE A 163 -26.02 0.81 13.68
C ILE A 163 -26.57 -0.61 13.49
N GLY A 164 -26.09 -1.58 14.28
CA GLY A 164 -26.55 -2.98 14.22
C GLY A 164 -26.13 -3.73 12.95
N LYS A 165 -25.09 -3.27 12.25
CA LYS A 165 -24.52 -3.94 11.07
C LYS A 165 -23.17 -4.56 11.39
N GLU A 166 -22.77 -5.55 10.59
CA GLU A 166 -21.48 -6.23 10.71
C GLU A 166 -20.73 -6.14 9.37
N LEU A 167 -19.42 -5.93 9.44
CA LEU A 167 -18.55 -5.99 8.27
C LEU A 167 -18.22 -7.45 7.95
N ARG A 168 -18.69 -7.94 6.79
CA ARG A 168 -18.48 -9.32 6.36
C ARG A 168 -17.08 -9.50 5.76
N PRO A 169 -16.32 -10.52 6.18
CA PRO A 169 -15.14 -10.95 5.44
C PRO A 169 -15.58 -11.65 4.15
N VAL A 170 -15.04 -11.23 3.02
CA VAL A 170 -15.29 -11.87 1.70
C VAL A 170 -13.98 -12.06 0.95
N ASP A 171 -13.99 -12.89 -0.09
CA ASP A 171 -12.83 -13.04 -0.98
C ASP A 171 -12.60 -11.79 -1.86
N ASP A 172 -11.55 -11.86 -2.67
CA ASP A 172 -11.20 -10.86 -3.68
C ASP A 172 -12.19 -10.87 -4.85
N LEU A 173 -13.26 -10.06 -4.77
CA LEU A 173 -14.30 -10.03 -5.79
C LEU A 173 -13.85 -9.37 -7.09
N VAL A 174 -12.91 -8.41 -7.00
CA VAL A 174 -12.29 -7.81 -8.20
C VAL A 174 -11.45 -8.86 -8.92
N GLY A 175 -10.65 -9.63 -8.18
CA GLY A 175 -9.84 -10.71 -8.74
C GLY A 175 -10.65 -11.80 -9.44
N ARG A 176 -11.89 -12.07 -8.99
CA ARG A 176 -12.79 -13.05 -9.63
C ARG A 176 -13.31 -12.60 -11.00
N ILE A 177 -13.43 -11.29 -11.23
CA ILE A 177 -13.91 -10.73 -12.51
C ILE A 177 -12.77 -10.24 -13.40
N TRP A 178 -11.54 -10.16 -12.90
CA TRP A 178 -10.37 -9.73 -13.67
C TRP A 178 -9.92 -10.86 -14.60
N PRO A 179 -10.08 -10.72 -15.94
CA PRO A 179 -9.73 -11.79 -16.86
C PRO A 179 -8.25 -12.19 -16.74
N ALA A 180 -7.98 -13.50 -16.70
CA ALA A 180 -6.64 -14.02 -16.50
C ALA A 180 -5.64 -13.62 -17.62
N ASN A 181 -6.14 -13.35 -18.83
CA ASN A 181 -5.36 -12.84 -19.96
C ASN A 181 -5.06 -11.34 -19.88
N GLU A 182 -5.78 -10.59 -19.05
CA GLU A 182 -5.53 -9.16 -18.82
C GLU A 182 -4.77 -8.90 -17.52
N ARG A 183 -4.92 -9.77 -16.52
CA ARG A 183 -4.27 -9.62 -15.23
C ARG A 183 -2.76 -9.84 -15.39
N PRO A 184 -1.91 -8.85 -15.06
CA PRO A 184 -0.46 -9.00 -15.15
C PRO A 184 0.01 -10.18 -14.31
N VAL A 185 1.06 -10.89 -14.71
CA VAL A 185 1.60 -12.00 -13.92
C VAL A 185 2.24 -11.48 -12.64
N GLU A 186 2.08 -12.21 -11.53
CA GLU A 186 2.78 -11.93 -10.29
C GLU A 186 4.30 -12.03 -10.48
N SER A 187 5.06 -11.11 -9.89
CA SER A 187 6.52 -11.11 -9.99
C SER A 187 7.11 -12.43 -9.48
N GLN A 188 8.11 -12.92 -10.21
CA GLN A 188 8.94 -14.06 -9.83
C GLN A 188 10.44 -13.67 -9.82
N ASN A 189 10.72 -12.38 -9.60
CA ASN A 189 12.09 -11.85 -9.67
C ASN A 189 12.99 -12.45 -8.58
N PRO A 190 14.28 -12.69 -8.84
CA PRO A 190 15.17 -13.28 -7.85
C PRO A 190 15.33 -12.44 -6.58
N ILE A 191 15.38 -13.14 -5.44
CA ILE A 191 15.78 -12.59 -4.14
C ILE A 191 17.30 -12.72 -4.04
N VAL A 192 17.95 -11.58 -3.80
CA VAL A 192 19.41 -11.46 -3.75
C VAL A 192 19.89 -11.10 -2.35
N LYS A 193 21.09 -11.55 -2.01
CA LYS A 193 21.73 -11.20 -0.74
C LYS A 193 22.18 -9.73 -0.74
N HIS A 194 21.88 -9.02 0.34
CA HIS A 194 22.43 -7.71 0.62
C HIS A 194 23.76 -7.88 1.37
N ASP A 195 24.86 -7.61 0.67
CA ASP A 195 26.21 -7.82 1.19
C ASP A 195 26.45 -7.06 2.51
N LEU A 196 27.17 -7.71 3.44
CA LEU A 196 27.53 -7.15 4.74
C LEU A 196 28.31 -5.83 4.61
N ARG A 197 29.09 -5.66 3.53
CA ARG A 197 29.78 -4.40 3.24
C ARG A 197 28.84 -3.21 3.02
N TYR A 198 27.57 -3.46 2.72
CA TYR A 198 26.54 -2.42 2.63
C TYR A 198 25.67 -2.38 3.89
N ALA A 199 25.31 -3.55 4.42
CA ALA A 199 24.44 -3.66 5.58
C ALA A 199 25.07 -3.17 6.88
N GLY A 200 26.38 -3.35 7.06
CA GLY A 200 27.14 -3.04 8.28
C GLY A 200 26.90 -3.98 9.46
N GLU A 201 25.83 -4.76 9.44
CA GLU A 201 25.44 -5.71 10.48
C GLU A 201 24.87 -6.98 9.87
N ASP A 202 25.23 -8.14 10.44
CA ASP A 202 24.67 -9.43 10.07
C ASP A 202 23.27 -9.66 10.66
N VAL A 203 22.64 -10.78 10.28
CA VAL A 203 21.28 -11.13 10.71
C VAL A 203 21.19 -11.34 12.22
N ARG A 204 22.19 -11.95 12.87
CA ARG A 204 22.19 -12.18 14.33
C ARG A 204 22.28 -10.87 15.10
N GLN A 205 23.16 -9.96 14.66
CA GLN A 205 23.29 -8.64 15.25
C GLN A 205 21.98 -7.85 15.16
N LYS A 206 21.27 -7.96 14.03
CA LYS A 206 19.94 -7.35 13.86
C LYS A 206 18.89 -8.00 14.74
N LEU A 207 18.85 -9.34 14.80
CA LEU A 207 17.94 -10.09 15.67
C LEU A 207 18.11 -9.67 17.12
N ASN A 208 19.34 -9.58 17.65
CA ASN A 208 19.60 -9.12 19.02
C ASN A 208 18.97 -7.76 19.35
N ARG A 209 19.08 -6.80 18.44
CA ARG A 209 18.49 -5.46 18.61
C ARG A 209 16.96 -5.51 18.53
N VAL A 210 16.43 -6.29 17.59
CA VAL A 210 14.99 -6.46 17.38
C VAL A 210 14.34 -7.17 18.57
N THR A 211 14.93 -8.25 19.09
CA THR A 211 14.38 -8.99 20.24
C THR A 211 14.43 -8.20 21.53
N THR A 212 15.44 -7.33 21.70
CA THR A 212 15.45 -6.33 22.78
C THR A 212 14.21 -5.44 22.72
N GLU A 213 13.85 -4.95 21.53
CA GLU A 213 12.63 -4.15 21.35
C GLU A 213 11.35 -4.96 21.52
N ILE A 214 11.28 -6.21 21.04
CA ILE A 214 10.11 -7.10 21.26
C ILE A 214 9.87 -7.28 22.77
N LYS A 215 10.94 -7.58 23.54
CA LYS A 215 10.88 -7.72 25.00
C LYS A 215 10.43 -6.42 25.67
N ARG A 216 10.96 -5.26 25.24
CA ARG A 216 10.56 -3.94 25.74
C ARG A 216 9.06 -3.66 25.54
N LEU A 217 8.45 -4.19 24.47
CA LEU A 217 7.02 -4.07 24.20
C LEU A 217 6.15 -5.07 24.98
N GLY A 218 6.76 -5.98 25.76
CA GLY A 218 6.06 -7.00 26.54
C GLY A 218 5.51 -8.13 25.69
N ALA A 219 6.19 -8.48 24.60
CA ALA A 219 5.89 -9.63 23.75
C ALA A 219 7.01 -10.67 23.83
N THR A 220 6.68 -11.92 23.48
CA THR A 220 7.61 -13.05 23.37
C THR A 220 7.93 -13.40 21.92
N ALA A 221 7.09 -12.95 20.97
CA ALA A 221 7.33 -13.09 19.54
C ALA A 221 6.77 -11.89 18.78
N THR A 222 7.11 -11.76 17.50
CA THR A 222 6.53 -10.77 16.59
C THR A 222 6.29 -11.35 15.22
N VAL A 223 5.20 -10.92 14.57
CA VAL A 223 4.92 -11.15 13.15
C VAL A 223 5.34 -9.91 12.37
N ILE A 224 6.09 -10.11 11.29
CA ILE A 224 6.55 -9.07 10.37
C ILE A 224 5.91 -9.33 9.01
N SER A 225 5.05 -8.41 8.57
CA SER A 225 4.42 -8.43 7.24
C SER A 225 4.94 -7.35 6.30
N ALA A 226 5.54 -6.28 6.84
CA ALA A 226 6.07 -5.19 6.03
C ALA A 226 7.35 -5.65 5.29
N LEU A 227 7.34 -5.53 3.97
CA LEU A 227 8.37 -6.13 3.12
C LEU A 227 9.75 -5.50 3.31
N ASP A 228 9.80 -4.21 3.60
CA ASP A 228 11.04 -3.48 3.89
C ASP A 228 11.68 -3.93 5.21
N GLU A 229 10.86 -4.31 6.20
CA GLU A 229 11.32 -4.84 7.48
C GLU A 229 11.89 -6.25 7.32
N VAL A 230 11.23 -7.13 6.55
CA VAL A 230 11.74 -8.48 6.26
C VAL A 230 13.06 -8.39 5.48
N ALA A 231 13.10 -7.60 4.41
CA ALA A 231 14.30 -7.37 3.60
C ALA A 231 15.47 -6.83 4.44
N TRP A 232 15.21 -5.86 5.33
CA TRP A 232 16.24 -5.30 6.20
C TRP A 232 16.74 -6.31 7.24
N LEU A 233 15.85 -7.04 7.91
CA LEU A 233 16.21 -7.95 9.00
C LEU A 233 17.09 -9.10 8.52
N PHE A 234 16.75 -9.69 7.36
CA PHE A 234 17.44 -10.86 6.83
C PHE A 234 18.56 -10.55 5.84
N ASN A 235 18.90 -9.28 5.63
CA ASN A 235 19.89 -8.86 4.62
C ASN A 235 19.58 -9.43 3.22
N LEU A 236 18.33 -9.32 2.80
CA LEU A 236 17.86 -9.73 1.49
C LEU A 236 17.26 -8.54 0.75
N ARG A 237 17.29 -8.56 -0.59
CA ARG A 237 16.61 -7.59 -1.45
C ARG A 237 15.91 -8.32 -2.58
N GLY A 238 14.90 -7.68 -3.15
CA GLY A 238 14.15 -8.19 -4.29
C GLY A 238 13.76 -7.07 -5.23
N SER A 239 12.89 -7.37 -6.18
CA SER A 239 12.36 -6.40 -7.13
C SER A 239 10.93 -6.74 -7.54
N ASP A 240 10.14 -7.29 -6.61
CA ASP A 240 8.75 -7.69 -6.90
C ASP A 240 7.83 -6.49 -7.12
N ILE A 241 8.13 -5.40 -6.41
CA ILE A 241 7.35 -4.18 -6.45
C ILE A 241 8.16 -3.12 -7.20
N PRO A 242 7.61 -2.49 -8.25
CA PRO A 242 8.30 -1.42 -8.96
C PRO A 242 8.82 -0.35 -7.99
N TYR A 243 10.06 0.08 -8.22
CA TYR A 243 10.76 1.10 -7.43
C TYR A 243 11.15 0.71 -6.00
N ASN A 244 10.80 -0.49 -5.55
CA ASN A 244 10.98 -0.94 -4.18
C ASN A 244 11.84 -2.22 -4.17
N ALA A 245 12.95 -2.19 -3.43
CA ALA A 245 13.92 -3.29 -3.41
C ALA A 245 13.52 -4.45 -2.48
N PHE A 246 12.25 -4.84 -2.53
CA PHE A 246 11.63 -5.82 -1.64
C PHE A 246 11.02 -6.98 -2.42
N PHE A 247 10.62 -8.02 -1.67
CA PHE A 247 10.03 -9.25 -2.19
C PHE A 247 8.90 -9.70 -1.27
N LYS A 248 7.86 -10.32 -1.83
CA LYS A 248 6.71 -10.79 -1.04
C LYS A 248 7.15 -11.81 0.00
N SER A 249 6.89 -11.50 1.27
CA SER A 249 7.41 -12.27 2.38
C SER A 249 6.74 -11.97 3.72
N TYR A 250 6.79 -12.96 4.61
CA TYR A 250 6.45 -12.82 6.02
C TYR A 250 7.57 -13.35 6.89
N ALA A 251 7.62 -12.92 8.14
CA ALA A 251 8.51 -13.51 9.12
C ALA A 251 7.91 -13.59 10.51
N ILE A 252 8.40 -14.56 11.28
CA ILE A 252 8.09 -14.70 12.71
C ILE A 252 9.41 -14.75 13.47
N VAL A 253 9.55 -13.86 14.45
CA VAL A 253 10.76 -13.72 15.27
C VAL A 253 10.40 -13.88 16.73
N TYR A 254 11.19 -14.66 17.45
CA TYR A 254 11.03 -14.96 18.87
C TYR A 254 12.03 -14.18 19.71
N VAL A 255 11.70 -13.85 20.95
CA VAL A 255 12.63 -13.17 21.87
C VAL A 255 13.81 -14.08 22.20
N ASP A 256 13.53 -15.36 22.41
CA ASP A 256 14.43 -16.48 22.68
C ASP A 256 14.93 -17.14 21.38
N TYR A 257 15.31 -16.34 20.39
CA TYR A 257 15.57 -16.85 19.04
C TYR A 257 16.70 -17.91 18.92
N GLU A 258 17.53 -18.05 19.96
CA GLU A 258 18.56 -19.09 20.05
C GLU A 258 17.96 -20.48 20.34
N GLU A 259 16.84 -20.55 21.06
CA GLU A 259 16.06 -21.76 21.30
C GLU A 259 14.96 -21.92 20.24
N SER A 260 14.30 -20.82 19.89
CA SER A 260 13.20 -20.74 18.93
C SER A 260 13.66 -20.08 17.62
N ILE A 261 14.13 -20.90 16.67
CA ILE A 261 14.71 -20.42 15.40
C ILE A 261 13.73 -19.48 14.65
N PRO A 262 14.15 -18.26 14.25
CA PRO A 262 13.34 -17.36 13.42
C PRO A 262 12.88 -17.99 12.11
N GLU A 263 11.68 -17.64 11.67
CA GLU A 263 11.07 -18.20 10.46
C GLU A 263 10.85 -17.12 9.40
N LEU A 264 11.29 -17.42 8.16
CA LEU A 264 11.12 -16.60 6.98
C LEU A 264 10.26 -17.35 5.96
N PHE A 265 9.21 -16.70 5.48
CA PHE A 265 8.27 -17.24 4.51
C PHE A 265 8.38 -16.45 3.22
N VAL A 266 8.82 -17.10 2.15
CA VAL A 266 9.02 -16.50 0.81
C VAL A 266 8.55 -17.45 -0.27
N ASN A 267 8.40 -16.97 -1.50
CA ASN A 267 8.35 -17.87 -2.63
C ASN A 267 9.73 -18.54 -2.83
N LEU A 268 9.79 -19.86 -2.60
CA LEU A 268 11.05 -20.60 -2.66
C LEU A 268 11.68 -20.62 -4.06
N ALA A 269 10.89 -20.41 -5.12
CA ALA A 269 11.42 -20.31 -6.48
C ALA A 269 12.27 -19.04 -6.70
N GLN A 270 12.06 -18.00 -5.90
CA GLN A 270 12.79 -16.74 -6.01
C GLN A 270 14.08 -16.72 -5.18
N LEU A 271 14.25 -17.61 -4.19
CA LEU A 271 15.40 -17.60 -3.29
C LEU A 271 16.40 -18.72 -3.61
N ASP A 272 17.53 -18.34 -4.19
CA ASP A 272 18.68 -19.23 -4.34
C ASP A 272 19.11 -19.79 -2.96
N PRO A 273 19.33 -21.12 -2.82
CA PRO A 273 19.80 -21.71 -1.57
C PRO A 273 21.06 -21.07 -0.97
N SER A 274 21.98 -20.56 -1.79
CA SER A 274 23.20 -19.87 -1.36
C SER A 274 22.96 -18.49 -0.74
N ASN A 275 21.80 -17.89 -1.03
CA ASN A 275 21.38 -16.61 -0.46
C ASN A 275 20.61 -16.77 0.86
N ARG A 276 20.34 -18.00 1.32
CA ARG A 276 19.58 -18.22 2.55
C ARG A 276 20.33 -17.62 3.75
N PRO A 277 19.65 -16.83 4.60
CA PRO A 277 20.27 -16.33 5.82
C PRO A 277 20.54 -17.50 6.77
N ASP A 278 21.74 -17.51 7.36
CA ASP A 278 22.09 -18.47 8.39
C ASP A 278 21.18 -18.29 9.62
N PHE A 279 20.92 -19.38 10.34
CA PHE A 279 20.10 -19.38 11.57
C PHE A 279 18.64 -18.95 11.38
N VAL A 280 18.09 -19.15 10.18
CA VAL A 280 16.69 -18.86 9.86
C VAL A 280 16.08 -20.06 9.14
N ARG A 281 14.88 -20.46 9.58
CA ARG A 281 14.10 -21.48 8.90
C ARG A 281 13.34 -20.83 7.75
N VAL A 282 13.69 -21.21 6.52
CA VAL A 282 13.01 -20.70 5.32
C VAL A 282 11.94 -21.69 4.85
N SER A 283 10.71 -21.20 4.68
CA SER A 283 9.56 -21.97 4.20
C SER A 283 8.85 -21.27 3.05
N ASN A 284 8.01 -22.00 2.32
CA ASN A 284 7.17 -21.40 1.27
C ASN A 284 6.14 -20.43 1.89
N ILE A 285 5.87 -19.31 1.20
CA ILE A 285 4.96 -18.26 1.65
C ILE A 285 3.56 -18.77 2.03
N SER A 286 3.05 -19.79 1.33
CA SER A 286 1.76 -20.42 1.62
C SER A 286 1.67 -21.07 3.00
N LYS A 287 2.80 -21.37 3.64
CA LYS A 287 2.84 -21.97 4.99
C LYS A 287 2.72 -20.97 6.12
N PHE A 288 2.78 -19.66 5.82
CA PHE A 288 2.79 -18.61 6.82
C PHE A 288 1.54 -18.63 7.72
N LEU A 289 0.33 -18.53 7.15
CA LEU A 289 -0.91 -18.49 7.96
C LEU A 289 -1.12 -19.77 8.78
N PRO A 290 -1.00 -21.00 8.22
CA PRO A 290 -1.09 -22.22 9.02
C PRO A 290 -0.06 -22.27 10.17
N ARG A 291 1.16 -21.81 9.92
CA ARG A 291 2.21 -21.75 10.94
C ARG A 291 1.91 -20.71 12.02
N LEU A 292 1.39 -19.55 11.63
CA LEU A 292 0.95 -18.51 12.57
C LEU A 292 -0.15 -19.04 13.49
N SER A 293 -1.17 -19.73 12.96
CA SER A 293 -2.22 -20.35 13.79
C SER A 293 -1.63 -21.37 14.78
N THR A 294 -0.66 -22.18 14.33
CA THR A 294 0.04 -23.14 15.21
C THR A 294 0.73 -22.45 16.38
N ILE A 295 1.50 -21.39 16.08
CA ILE A 295 2.23 -20.59 17.07
C ILE A 295 1.26 -19.87 18.01
N ALA A 296 0.15 -19.38 17.47
CA ALA A 296 -0.88 -18.71 18.26
C ALA A 296 -1.58 -19.67 19.23
N SER A 297 -1.69 -20.97 18.91
CA SER A 297 -2.21 -22.00 19.82
C SER A 297 -1.18 -22.55 20.81
N ASP A 298 0.12 -22.38 20.56
CA ASP A 298 1.20 -22.92 21.41
C ASP A 298 1.29 -22.19 22.76
N SER A 299 1.04 -22.87 23.87
CA SER A 299 1.07 -22.27 25.22
C SER A 299 2.45 -21.75 25.66
N SER A 300 3.55 -22.24 25.06
CA SER A 300 4.90 -21.75 25.33
C SER A 300 5.14 -20.34 24.76
N VAL A 301 4.40 -20.00 23.69
CA VAL A 301 4.44 -18.67 23.09
C VAL A 301 3.43 -17.78 23.80
N GLY A 302 3.96 -16.81 24.55
CA GLY A 302 3.20 -15.78 25.24
C GLY A 302 2.56 -14.76 24.30
N LYS A 303 2.79 -13.47 24.58
CA LYS A 303 2.22 -12.37 23.80
C LYS A 303 2.91 -12.22 22.45
N ILE A 304 2.16 -12.14 21.36
CA ILE A 304 2.66 -11.93 20.00
C ILE A 304 2.45 -10.47 19.62
N TRP A 305 3.54 -9.76 19.33
CA TRP A 305 3.46 -8.41 18.80
C TRP A 305 3.09 -8.41 17.32
N ILE A 306 2.07 -7.62 16.97
CA ILE A 306 1.67 -7.36 15.59
C ILE A 306 1.51 -5.85 15.37
N SER A 307 1.77 -5.41 14.15
CA SER A 307 1.56 -4.01 13.73
C SER A 307 0.06 -3.74 13.57
N PRO A 308 -0.44 -2.54 13.88
CA PRO A 308 -1.82 -2.16 13.52
C PRO A 308 -2.06 -2.15 11.99
N ARG A 309 -0.97 -2.13 11.19
CA ARG A 309 -1.03 -2.22 9.74
C ARG A 309 -1.05 -3.65 9.19
N VAL A 310 -0.94 -4.70 10.02
CA VAL A 310 -1.09 -6.07 9.49
C VAL A 310 -2.47 -6.24 8.88
N SER A 311 -2.58 -7.17 7.93
CA SER A 311 -3.88 -7.55 7.39
C SER A 311 -4.80 -8.10 8.49
N GLN A 312 -6.11 -7.90 8.33
CA GLN A 312 -7.09 -8.46 9.24
C GLN A 312 -7.01 -10.00 9.27
N ALA A 313 -6.60 -10.65 8.18
CA ALA A 313 -6.36 -12.09 8.15
C ALA A 313 -5.29 -12.53 9.17
N ILE A 314 -4.19 -11.77 9.32
CA ILE A 314 -3.17 -12.03 10.34
C ILE A 314 -3.73 -11.81 11.74
N TYR A 315 -4.43 -10.69 11.95
CA TYR A 315 -5.03 -10.37 13.25
C TYR A 315 -5.99 -11.48 13.70
N SER A 316 -6.92 -11.90 12.83
CA SER A 316 -7.91 -12.93 13.12
C SER A 316 -7.31 -14.33 13.34
N SER A 317 -6.05 -14.55 12.93
CA SER A 317 -5.34 -15.83 13.14
C SER A 317 -4.75 -15.97 14.54
N ILE A 318 -4.77 -14.90 15.36
CA ILE A 318 -4.19 -14.87 16.69
C ILE A 318 -5.31 -14.64 17.72
N PRO A 319 -5.43 -15.45 18.78
CA PRO A 319 -6.37 -15.19 19.87
C PRO A 319 -6.12 -13.82 20.49
N GLU A 320 -7.19 -13.06 20.77
CA GLU A 320 -7.11 -11.72 21.36
C GLU A 320 -6.29 -11.70 22.67
N SER A 321 -6.39 -12.77 23.46
CA SER A 321 -5.61 -12.97 24.70
C SER A 321 -4.10 -13.08 24.47
N LYS A 322 -3.63 -13.29 23.25
CA LYS A 322 -2.20 -13.32 22.88
C LYS A 322 -1.74 -12.11 22.10
N ILE A 323 -2.63 -11.29 21.54
CA ILE A 323 -2.24 -10.11 20.78
C ILE A 323 -1.59 -9.06 21.69
N ARG A 324 -0.52 -8.44 21.18
CA ARG A 324 0.12 -7.28 21.79
C ARG A 324 0.36 -6.18 20.76
N MET A 325 -0.32 -5.05 20.92
CA MET A 325 -0.24 -3.93 19.98
C MET A 325 -0.16 -2.57 20.70
N PRO A 326 0.88 -2.32 21.52
CA PRO A 326 0.97 -1.09 22.34
C PRO A 326 1.35 0.17 21.57
N LEU A 327 1.96 0.05 20.38
CA LEU A 327 2.52 1.15 19.61
C LEU A 327 2.32 0.92 18.11
N ALA A 328 2.27 2.01 17.35
CA ALA A 328 2.10 1.95 15.89
C ALA A 328 3.33 1.43 15.14
N ASN A 329 4.54 1.76 15.61
CA ASN A 329 5.79 1.39 14.94
C ASN A 329 6.30 0.04 15.43
N SER A 330 6.70 -0.82 14.50
CA SER A 330 7.22 -2.16 14.81
C SER A 330 8.58 -2.15 15.50
N PRO A 331 8.95 -3.24 16.20
CA PRO A 331 10.30 -3.45 16.70
C PRO A 331 11.36 -3.23 15.62
N VAL A 332 11.16 -3.79 14.43
CA VAL A 332 12.11 -3.68 13.32
C VAL A 332 12.17 -2.24 12.79
N GLN A 333 11.02 -1.57 12.62
CA GLN A 333 10.95 -0.18 12.18
C GLN A 333 11.73 0.75 13.13
N ARG A 334 11.58 0.56 14.45
CA ARG A 334 12.29 1.33 15.47
C ARG A 334 13.80 1.16 15.39
N VAL A 335 14.25 -0.08 15.19
CA VAL A 335 15.68 -0.41 15.11
C VAL A 335 16.29 0.11 13.80
N LYS A 336 15.67 -0.16 12.65
CA LYS A 336 16.19 0.22 11.33
C LYS A 336 16.09 1.71 11.02
N ALA A 337 15.25 2.45 11.74
CA ALA A 337 15.16 3.90 11.60
C ALA A 337 16.51 4.58 11.91
N LYS A 338 17.28 4.04 12.87
CA LYS A 338 18.61 4.53 13.24
C LYS A 338 19.69 3.77 12.46
N LYS A 339 20.17 4.38 11.38
CA LYS A 339 21.16 3.78 10.48
C LYS A 339 22.52 3.63 11.16
N ASN A 340 23.20 2.52 10.95
CA ASN A 340 24.56 2.30 11.42
C ASN A 340 25.60 3.11 10.60
N ALA A 341 26.87 3.04 10.96
CA ALA A 341 27.91 3.82 10.28
C ALA A 341 28.07 3.44 8.80
N GLN A 342 27.95 2.15 8.47
CA GLN A 342 28.10 1.66 7.10
C GLN A 342 26.91 2.08 6.22
N GLU A 343 25.68 1.95 6.73
CA GLU A 343 24.47 2.41 6.03
C GLU A 343 24.53 3.93 5.79
N ARG A 344 24.97 4.73 6.77
CA ARG A 344 25.13 6.19 6.60
C ARG A 344 26.18 6.54 5.55
N LYS A 345 27.33 5.85 5.56
CA LYS A 345 28.35 6.03 4.54
C LYS A 345 27.82 5.66 3.15
N GLY A 346 27.12 4.54 3.02
CA GLY A 346 26.49 4.13 1.76
C GLY A 346 25.49 5.17 1.24
N MET A 347 24.69 5.78 2.13
CA MET A 347 23.79 6.89 1.77
C MET A 347 24.54 8.15 1.32
N GLN A 348 25.65 8.51 1.96
CA GLN A 348 26.47 9.65 1.53
C GLN A 348 27.08 9.39 0.15
N ASP A 349 27.66 8.22 -0.04
CA ASP A 349 28.30 7.84 -1.29
C ASP A 349 27.25 7.83 -2.43
N CYS A 350 26.03 7.30 -2.20
CA CYS A 350 24.99 7.30 -3.23
C CYS A 350 24.46 8.68 -3.58
N GLN A 351 24.35 9.59 -2.59
CA GLN A 351 23.95 10.97 -2.83
C GLN A 351 24.99 11.73 -3.67
N VAL A 352 26.29 11.44 -3.50
CA VAL A 352 27.33 12.02 -4.36
C VAL A 352 27.17 11.57 -5.81
N ARG A 353 26.93 10.27 -6.06
CA ARG A 353 26.69 9.75 -7.42
C ARG A 353 25.42 10.35 -8.03
N ASP A 354 24.32 10.41 -7.27
CA ASP A 354 23.07 10.99 -7.77
C ASP A 354 23.20 12.50 -8.04
N ALA A 355 23.98 13.24 -7.23
CA ALA A 355 24.27 14.65 -7.51
C ALA A 355 24.97 14.85 -8.87
N VAL A 356 25.91 13.97 -9.25
CA VAL A 356 26.54 13.98 -10.58
C VAL A 356 25.50 13.78 -11.69
N VAL A 357 24.56 12.85 -11.50
CA VAL A 357 23.46 12.62 -12.43
C VAL A 357 22.60 13.88 -12.57
N ARG A 358 22.23 14.52 -11.46
CA ARG A 358 21.43 15.75 -11.48
C ARG A 358 22.14 16.89 -12.19
N MET A 359 23.44 17.08 -11.95
CA MET A 359 24.23 18.12 -12.63
C MET A 359 24.32 17.85 -14.15
N LYS A 360 24.59 16.61 -14.56
CA LYS A 360 24.59 16.22 -15.97
C LYS A 360 23.24 16.45 -16.64
N HIS A 361 22.16 16.06 -15.97
CA HIS A 361 20.81 16.22 -16.49
C HIS A 361 20.43 17.69 -16.67
N LEU A 362 20.69 18.54 -15.67
CA LEU A 362 20.41 19.98 -15.76
C LEU A 362 21.26 20.66 -16.86
N GLY A 363 22.55 20.33 -16.94
CA GLY A 363 23.42 20.84 -18.01
C GLY A 363 22.98 20.39 -19.40
N TRP A 364 22.50 19.16 -19.54
CA TRP A 364 21.93 18.66 -20.79
C TRP A 364 20.66 19.42 -21.19
N ILE A 365 19.72 19.64 -20.25
CA ILE A 365 18.51 20.44 -20.50
C ILE A 365 18.90 21.83 -21.00
N GLU A 366 19.80 22.52 -20.28
CA GLU A 366 20.27 23.86 -20.64
C GLU A 366 20.90 23.89 -22.04
N GLN A 367 21.73 22.90 -22.36
CA GLN A 367 22.33 22.77 -23.69
C GLN A 367 21.27 22.59 -24.78
N GLN A 368 20.29 21.69 -24.60
CA GLN A 368 19.26 21.47 -25.62
C GLN A 368 18.46 22.75 -25.88
N LEU A 369 18.08 23.48 -24.82
CA LEU A 369 17.34 24.74 -24.94
C LEU A 369 18.17 25.84 -25.62
N ASN A 370 19.46 25.95 -25.31
CA ASN A 370 20.35 26.94 -25.94
C ASN A 370 20.65 26.64 -27.42
N GLU A 371 20.62 25.36 -27.82
CA GLU A 371 20.70 24.93 -29.23
C GLU A 371 19.36 25.09 -29.99
N GLY A 372 18.31 25.61 -29.33
CA GLY A 372 17.00 25.82 -29.94
C GLY A 372 16.19 24.54 -30.14
N LYS A 373 16.56 23.44 -29.48
CA LYS A 373 15.79 22.18 -29.53
C LYS A 373 14.62 22.23 -28.56
N SER A 374 13.53 21.57 -28.93
CA SER A 374 12.37 21.38 -28.07
C SER A 374 12.41 19.98 -27.46
N ILE A 375 12.69 19.91 -26.16
CA ILE A 375 12.56 18.67 -25.37
C ILE A 375 11.22 18.69 -24.64
N ASN A 376 10.57 17.54 -24.47
CA ASN A 376 9.34 17.42 -23.70
C ASN A 376 9.57 16.76 -22.33
N GLU A 377 8.52 16.71 -21.53
CA GLU A 377 8.55 16.15 -20.17
C GLU A 377 9.05 14.70 -20.13
N THR A 378 8.58 13.83 -21.04
CA THR A 378 8.98 12.41 -21.09
C THR A 378 10.44 12.23 -21.51
N GLN A 379 10.89 12.97 -22.53
CA GLN A 379 12.28 12.96 -22.97
C GLN A 379 13.24 13.42 -21.86
N SER A 380 12.84 14.40 -21.06
CA SER A 380 13.60 14.84 -19.88
C SER A 380 13.72 13.70 -18.84
N SER A 381 12.62 13.04 -18.47
CA SER A 381 12.69 11.91 -17.54
C SER A 381 13.48 10.71 -18.08
N ASP A 382 13.38 10.42 -19.38
CA ASP A 382 14.11 9.34 -20.02
C ASP A 382 15.62 9.61 -20.00
N GLN A 383 16.01 10.86 -20.30
CA GLN A 383 17.41 11.25 -20.26
C GLN A 383 17.98 11.22 -18.83
N LEU A 384 17.19 11.63 -17.82
CA LEU A 384 17.58 11.47 -16.42
C LEU A 384 17.90 9.99 -16.10
N LEU A 385 17.03 9.07 -16.53
CA LEU A 385 17.23 7.64 -16.33
C LEU A 385 18.51 7.13 -17.00
N VAL A 386 18.82 7.59 -18.23
CA VAL A 386 20.07 7.26 -18.92
C VAL A 386 21.29 7.64 -18.08
N TYR A 387 21.30 8.83 -17.48
CA TYR A 387 22.41 9.25 -16.61
C TYR A 387 22.47 8.45 -15.30
N GLN A 388 21.33 8.06 -14.74
CA GLN A 388 21.28 7.21 -13.55
C GLN A 388 21.85 5.81 -13.82
N GLN A 389 21.50 5.21 -14.95
CA GLN A 389 22.00 3.89 -15.38
C GLN A 389 23.51 3.85 -15.60
N GLN A 390 24.15 4.99 -15.85
CA GLN A 390 25.61 5.12 -15.98
C GLN A 390 26.34 5.14 -14.63
N GLN A 391 25.64 5.29 -13.50
CA GLN A 391 26.29 5.34 -12.19
C GLN A 391 26.60 3.94 -11.66
N ASP A 392 27.76 3.83 -11.02
CA ASP A 392 28.13 2.63 -10.28
C ASP A 392 27.07 2.26 -9.24
N LEU A 393 26.77 0.96 -9.17
CA LEU A 393 25.80 0.35 -8.25
C LEU A 393 24.35 0.75 -8.48
N PHE A 394 24.01 1.43 -9.58
CA PHE A 394 22.62 1.69 -9.95
C PHE A 394 21.81 0.37 -10.02
N GLN A 395 20.58 0.40 -9.52
CA GLN A 395 19.66 -0.74 -9.56
C GLN A 395 18.46 -0.40 -10.44
N PHE A 396 17.61 0.51 -9.95
CA PHE A 396 16.43 1.05 -10.61
C PHE A 396 16.02 2.35 -9.89
N PRO A 397 15.16 3.19 -10.48
CA PRO A 397 14.66 4.39 -9.83
C PRO A 397 13.92 4.08 -8.52
N SER A 398 13.97 4.98 -7.54
CA SER A 398 13.23 4.82 -6.26
C SER A 398 11.76 5.25 -6.34
N PHE A 399 11.36 5.90 -7.43
CA PHE A 399 9.98 6.18 -7.84
C PHE A 399 9.99 6.61 -9.31
N ALA A 400 8.81 6.69 -9.94
CA ALA A 400 8.68 7.23 -11.29
C ALA A 400 9.02 8.73 -11.29
N ALA A 401 9.93 9.16 -12.17
CA ALA A 401 10.35 10.55 -12.23
C ALA A 401 9.16 11.48 -12.51
N ILE A 402 9.07 12.56 -11.73
CA ILE A 402 8.10 13.64 -11.97
C ILE A 402 8.83 14.69 -12.80
N SER A 403 8.49 14.75 -14.09
CA SER A 403 8.97 15.75 -15.04
C SER A 403 7.76 16.56 -15.50
N ALA A 404 7.70 17.83 -15.12
CA ALA A 404 6.52 18.66 -15.28
C ALA A 404 6.90 20.08 -15.73
N ALA A 405 6.27 20.57 -16.80
CA ALA A 405 6.49 21.87 -17.39
C ALA A 405 5.27 22.79 -17.20
N GLY A 406 5.52 24.06 -16.83
CA GLY A 406 4.48 25.07 -16.68
C GLY A 406 3.42 24.71 -15.63
N ASP A 407 2.15 24.76 -16.02
CA ASP A 407 0.99 24.44 -15.18
C ASP A 407 0.98 23.00 -14.64
N ARG A 408 1.64 22.05 -15.33
CA ARG A 408 1.75 20.65 -14.88
C ARG A 408 2.53 20.52 -13.58
N ALA A 409 3.44 21.45 -13.28
CA ALA A 409 4.18 21.48 -12.02
C ALA A 409 3.30 21.76 -10.79
N ALA A 410 2.07 22.26 -10.98
CA ALA A 410 1.09 22.41 -9.90
C ALA A 410 0.44 21.08 -9.48
N VAL A 411 0.57 20.02 -10.28
CA VAL A 411 0.03 18.69 -9.98
C VAL A 411 1.09 17.87 -9.24
N VAL A 412 0.88 17.65 -7.94
CA VAL A 412 1.90 17.14 -7.01
C VAL A 412 2.54 15.84 -7.48
N HIS A 413 1.73 14.87 -7.92
CA HIS A 413 2.19 13.57 -8.43
C HIS A 413 1.93 13.44 -9.94
N TYR A 414 2.23 14.50 -10.70
CA TYR A 414 2.11 14.48 -12.16
C TYR A 414 2.93 13.34 -12.78
N ARG A 415 2.34 12.70 -13.79
CA ARG A 415 3.02 11.74 -14.65
C ARG A 415 2.82 12.17 -16.09
N ALA A 416 3.93 12.48 -16.76
CA ALA A 416 3.91 12.75 -18.19
C ALA A 416 3.62 11.46 -18.95
N GLU A 417 2.69 11.53 -19.89
CA GLU A 417 2.41 10.47 -20.85
C GLU A 417 2.90 10.95 -22.23
N PRO A 418 3.52 10.09 -23.05
CA PRO A 418 4.06 10.52 -24.35
C PRO A 418 3.09 11.29 -25.23
N GLU A 419 1.80 10.93 -25.18
CA GLU A 419 0.72 11.52 -25.98
C GLU A 419 0.33 12.94 -25.52
N THR A 420 0.64 13.31 -24.27
CA THR A 420 0.23 14.58 -23.65
C THR A 420 1.39 15.40 -23.10
N ALA A 421 2.62 14.92 -23.29
CA ALA A 421 3.84 15.54 -22.78
C ALA A 421 4.03 16.96 -23.35
N LYS A 422 4.11 17.95 -22.45
CA LYS A 422 4.37 19.33 -22.84
C LYS A 422 5.85 19.55 -23.15
N PHE A 423 6.12 20.44 -24.10
CA PHE A 423 7.47 20.91 -24.37
C PHE A 423 7.97 21.80 -23.22
N ILE A 424 9.23 21.62 -22.86
CA ILE A 424 9.96 22.47 -21.92
C ILE A 424 10.44 23.68 -22.71
N THR A 425 10.04 24.87 -22.28
CA THR A 425 10.42 26.15 -22.90
C THR A 425 11.39 26.90 -22.00
N LYS A 426 12.15 27.83 -22.61
CA LYS A 426 13.10 28.71 -21.91
C LYS A 426 12.40 29.76 -21.04
#